data_AF-A0A966QXV9-F1
#
_entry.id   AF-A0A966QXV9-F1
#
_cell.length_a   1.000
_cell.length_b   1.000
_cell.length_c   1.000
_cell.angle_alpha   90.00
_cell.angle_beta   90.00
_cell.angle_gamma   90.00
#
_symmetry.space_group_name_H-M   'P 1'
#
loop_
_entity.id
_entity.type
_entity.pdbx_description
1 polymer ?
#
loop_
_entity_poly.entity_id
_entity_poly.type
_entity_poly.pdbx_seq_one_letter_code
_entity_poly.pdbx_strand_id
1 'polypeptide(L)' 'MHPAWKGNNAGYRAIHYRIVKLYGKAIKCENVKCEHKDYHRFEWACLDKDYGLQRDTWAMLCVFCHRQMDKQNITPSLA' A
#
# COMPACT_ATOMS: atom_id res chain seq x y z
N MET A 1 -25.84 22.74 1.84
CA MET A 1 -24.45 22.37 1.51
C MET A 1 -24.29 20.89 1.79
N HIS A 2 -24.26 20.04 0.76
CA HIS A 2 -24.03 18.61 0.91
C HIS A 2 -22.53 18.36 0.68
N PRO A 3 -21.77 17.80 1.64
CA PRO A 3 -20.35 17.61 1.47
C PRO A 3 -20.14 16.53 0.41
N ALA A 4 -19.54 16.94 -0.72
CA ALA A 4 -19.11 16.16 -1.87
C ALA A 4 -19.01 14.64 -1.62
N TRP A 5 -20.14 13.94 -1.75
CA TRP A 5 -20.16 12.49 -1.79
C TRP A 5 -19.58 12.04 -3.14
N LYS A 6 -18.29 11.69 -3.15
CA LYS A 6 -17.69 10.91 -4.25
C LYS A 6 -18.06 9.46 -3.94
N GLY A 7 -18.94 8.84 -4.74
CA GLY A 7 -19.38 7.45 -4.58
C GLY A 7 -18.25 6.40 -4.69
N ASN A 8 -18.41 5.38 -5.53
CA ASN A 8 -17.40 4.30 -5.72
C ASN A 8 -16.04 4.78 -6.28
N ASN A 9 -15.91 6.05 -6.64
CA ASN A 9 -14.65 6.67 -7.06
C ASN A 9 -13.82 7.14 -5.84
N ALA A 10 -13.65 6.27 -4.85
CA ALA A 10 -12.68 6.48 -3.80
C ALA A 10 -11.30 6.49 -4.47
N GLY A 11 -10.80 7.67 -4.83
CA GLY A 11 -9.50 7.79 -5.48
C GLY A 11 -8.40 7.20 -4.60
N TYR A 12 -7.29 6.83 -5.23
CA TYR A 12 -6.08 6.27 -4.60
C TYR A 12 -5.73 6.86 -3.22
N ARG A 13 -5.83 8.20 -3.08
CA ARG A 13 -5.60 8.90 -1.80
C ARG A 13 -6.58 8.53 -0.69
N ALA A 14 -7.87 8.37 -1.02
CA ALA A 14 -8.89 8.01 -0.04
C ALA A 14 -8.69 6.56 0.45
N ILE A 15 -8.30 5.65 -0.43
CA ILE A 15 -8.00 4.26 -0.06
C ILE A 15 -6.77 4.22 0.85
N HIS A 16 -5.68 4.88 0.47
CA HIS A 16 -4.50 4.99 1.33
C HIS A 16 -4.82 5.60 2.69
N TYR A 17 -5.67 6.63 2.74
CA TYR A 17 -6.09 7.22 4.00
C TYR A 17 -6.88 6.23 4.87
N ARG A 18 -7.79 5.44 4.27
CA ARG A 18 -8.56 4.40 4.99
C ARG A 18 -7.66 3.32 5.55
N ILE A 19 -6.73 2.80 4.77
CA ILE A 19 -5.78 1.77 5.20
C ILE A 19 -4.90 2.27 6.34
N VAL A 20 -4.38 3.50 6.24
CA VAL A 20 -3.61 4.11 7.33
C VAL A 20 -4.45 4.30 8.60
N LYS A 21 -5.75 4.61 8.46
CA LYS A 21 -6.66 4.74 9.60
C LYS A 21 -6.99 3.40 10.25
N LEU A 22 -7.08 2.32 9.47
CA LEU A 22 -7.41 0.98 9.97
C LEU A 22 -6.19 0.27 10.58
N TYR A 23 -5.05 0.31 9.90
CA TYR A 23 -3.87 -0.50 10.24
C TYR A 23 -2.66 0.33 10.68
N GLY A 24 -2.79 1.66 10.74
CA GLY A 24 -1.71 2.57 11.07
C GLY A 24 -0.81 2.89 9.89
N LYS A 25 0.26 3.66 10.16
CA LYS A 25 1.25 4.01 9.12
C LYS A 25 2.12 2.80 8.81
N ALA A 26 2.53 2.68 7.54
CA ALA A 26 3.57 1.72 7.17
C ALA A 26 4.88 2.12 7.86
N ILE A 27 5.50 1.18 8.58
CA ILE A 27 6.72 1.43 9.38
C ILE A 27 7.92 0.55 8.97
N LYS A 28 7.69 -0.43 8.11
CA LYS A 28 8.73 -1.39 7.68
C LYS A 28 8.44 -1.89 6.27
N CYS A 29 9.43 -2.52 5.65
CA CYS A 29 9.24 -3.30 4.44
C CYS A 29 8.99 -4.77 4.83
N GLU A 30 7.86 -5.34 4.43
CA GLU A 30 7.49 -6.75 4.64
C GLU A 30 8.06 -7.67 3.55
N ASN A 31 8.64 -7.11 2.48
CA ASN A 31 9.29 -7.90 1.45
C ASN A 31 10.62 -8.49 1.94
N VAL A 32 10.72 -9.82 2.07
CA VAL A 32 11.95 -10.51 2.52
C VAL A 32 13.11 -10.36 1.52
N LYS A 33 12.78 -10.17 0.24
CA LYS A 33 13.76 -9.92 -0.83
C LYS A 33 14.14 -8.44 -0.93
N CYS A 34 13.77 -7.61 0.05
CA CYS A 34 14.15 -6.21 0.07
C CYS A 34 15.66 -6.08 0.32
N GLU A 35 16.41 -5.79 -0.74
CA GLU A 35 17.84 -5.50 -0.67
C GLU A 35 18.14 -4.11 -0.09
N HIS A 36 17.15 -3.20 -0.12
CA HIS A 36 17.30 -1.82 0.35
C HIS A 36 16.64 -1.61 1.72
N LYS A 37 17.33 -2.04 2.78
CA LYS A 37 16.85 -1.92 4.16
C LYS A 37 16.93 -0.50 4.72
N ASP A 38 17.73 0.37 4.12
CA ASP A 38 17.99 1.73 4.60
C ASP A 38 16.95 2.78 4.16
N TYR A 39 15.84 2.36 3.55
CA TYR A 39 14.80 3.32 3.17
C TYR A 39 14.07 3.86 4.40
N HIS A 40 14.00 5.19 4.49
CA HIS A 40 13.30 5.89 5.57
C HIS A 40 11.80 6.09 5.30
N ARG A 41 11.31 5.72 4.12
CA ARG A 41 9.91 5.90 3.72
C ARG A 41 9.27 4.58 3.32
N PHE A 42 8.18 4.27 4.01
CA PHE A 42 7.36 3.09 3.78
C PHE A 42 5.95 3.52 3.41
N GLU A 43 5.33 2.76 2.51
CA GLU A 43 3.99 2.99 2.00
C GLU A 43 3.22 1.67 1.99
N TRP A 44 1.90 1.78 2.10
CA TRP A 44 1.01 0.65 1.92
C TRP A 44 0.87 0.37 0.43
N ALA A 45 1.10 -0.88 0.05
CA ALA A 45 1.01 -1.37 -1.30
C ALA A 45 -0.13 -2.40 -1.38
N CYS A 46 -1.01 -2.24 -2.37
CA CYS A 46 -2.14 -3.13 -2.62
C CYS A 46 -1.69 -4.25 -3.58
N LEU A 47 -1.81 -5.50 -3.15
CA LEU A 47 -1.29 -6.68 -3.85
C LEU A 47 -2.28 -7.22 -4.89
N ASP A 48 -3.57 -7.17 -4.58
CA ASP A 48 -4.66 -7.72 -5.40
C ASP A 48 -5.18 -6.73 -6.45
N LYS A 49 -4.81 -5.45 -6.36
CA LYS A 49 -5.31 -4.33 -7.19
C LYS A 49 -6.82 -4.10 -7.14
N ASP A 50 -7.54 -4.86 -6.33
CA ASP A 50 -8.97 -4.68 -6.07
C ASP A 50 -9.21 -3.61 -5.01
N TYR A 51 -8.14 -3.09 -4.39
CA TYR A 51 -8.20 -2.04 -3.37
C TYR A 51 -9.17 -2.40 -2.23
N GLY A 52 -9.31 -3.70 -1.94
CA GLY A 52 -10.09 -4.20 -0.82
C GLY A 52 -9.56 -3.65 0.50
N LEU A 53 -10.35 -3.69 1.57
CA LEU A 53 -9.90 -3.25 2.90
C LEU A 53 -9.30 -4.39 3.73
N GLN A 54 -9.17 -5.58 3.15
CA GLN A 54 -8.66 -6.78 3.84
C GLN A 54 -7.17 -6.67 4.07
N ARG A 55 -6.70 -6.84 5.31
CA ARG A 55 -5.28 -6.63 5.65
C ARG A 55 -4.33 -7.50 4.82
N ASP A 56 -4.74 -8.72 4.47
CA ASP A 56 -3.93 -9.71 3.77
C ASP A 56 -3.64 -9.33 2.32
N THR A 57 -4.42 -8.41 1.75
CA THR A 57 -4.23 -7.91 0.39
C THR A 57 -3.38 -6.64 0.34
N TRP A 58 -2.85 -6.22 1.49
CA TRP A 58 -1.94 -5.09 1.62
C TRP A 58 -0.61 -5.54 2.19
N ALA A 59 0.46 -4.89 1.74
CA ALA A 59 1.79 -5.05 2.31
C ALA A 59 2.39 -3.69 2.64
N MET A 60 3.13 -3.61 3.74
CA MET A 60 3.99 -2.45 3.98
C MET A 60 5.26 -2.64 3.15
N LEU A 61 5.51 -1.75 2.19
CA LEU A 61 6.69 -1.80 1.34
C LEU A 61 7.49 -0.50 1.46
N CYS A 62 8.81 -0.59 1.31
CA CYS A 62 9.59 0.61 1.03
C CYS A 62 9.22 1.14 -0.36
N VAL A 63 9.44 2.44 -0.59
CA VAL A 63 9.13 3.08 -1.88
C VAL A 63 9.78 2.37 -3.07
N PHE A 64 10.97 1.78 -2.87
CA PHE A 64 11.66 1.04 -3.92
C PHE A 64 10.94 -0.27 -4.28
N CYS A 65 10.63 -1.12 -3.30
CA CYS A 65 9.89 -2.37 -3.55
C CYS A 65 8.49 -2.08 -4.09
N HIS A 66 7.83 -1.02 -3.60
CA HIS A 66 6.54 -0.59 -4.10
C HIS A 66 6.62 -0.22 -5.60
N ARG A 67 7.61 0.59 -5.99
CA ARG A 67 7.83 0.94 -7.40
C ARG A 67 8.22 -0.26 -8.27
N GLN A 68 8.98 -1.22 -7.74
CA GLN A 68 9.29 -2.44 -8.48
C GLN A 68 8.02 -3.27 -8.72
N MET A 69 7.18 -3.42 -7.71
CA MET A 69 5.87 -4.08 -7.84
C MET A 69 5.04 -3.40 -8.92
N ASP A 70 4.92 -2.08 -8.89
CA ASP A 70 4.14 -1.32 -9.87
C ASP A 70 4.72 -1.39 -11.30
N LYS A 71 6.05 -1.32 -11.44
CA LYS A 71 6.74 -1.27 -12.74
C LYS A 71 6.90 -2.63 -13.39
N GLN A 72 7.21 -3.65 -12.61
CA GLN A 72 7.53 -5.00 -13.09
C GLN A 72 6.38 -5.99 -12.89
N ASN A 73 5.28 -5.57 -12.24
CA ASN A 73 4.14 -6.41 -11.90
C ASN A 73 4.54 -7.66 -11.07
N ILE A 74 5.59 -7.52 -10.26
CA ILE A 74 6.15 -8.59 -9.43
C ILE A 74 5.43 -8.60 -8.09
N THR A 75 4.93 -9.76 -7.67
CA THR A 75 4.39 -9.96 -6.33
C THR A 75 5.54 -9.98 -5.31
N PRO A 76 5.55 -9.08 -4.30
CA PRO A 76 6.57 -9.09 -3.26
C PRO A 76 6.50 -10.39 -2.45
N SER A 77 7.65 -10.90 -2.03
CA SER A 77 7.72 -12.09 -1.16
C SER A 77 7.58 -11.62 0.29
N LEU A 78 6.42 -11.83 0.89
CA LEU A 78 6.12 -11.32 2.24
C LEU A 78 6.64 -12.26 3.33
N ALA A 79 7.04 -11.69 4.46
CA ALA A 79 7.47 -12.39 5.68
C ALA A 79 6.29 -12.80 6.57
#